data_AF-A0A950Q613-F1
#
_entry.id   AF-A0A950Q613-F1
#
_cell.length_a   1.000
_cell.length_b   1.000
_cell.length_c   1.000
_cell.angle_alpha   90.00
_cell.angle_beta   90.00
_cell.angle_gamma   90.00
#
_symmetry.space_group_name_H-M   'P 1'
#
loop_
_entity.id
_entity.type
_entity.pdbx_description
1 polymer ?
#
loop_
_entity_poly.entity_id
_entity_poly.type
_entity_poly.pdbx_seq_one_letter_code
_entity_poly.pdbx_strand_id
1 'polypeptide(L)'
;MRPIPLDSRARAVWNALLFWLLAEWAIGPQVDKGVAALGKAWHLGNGLTSANIALGEFESLAIAFGLTAIFGYFEGRRFDSYGLPIAQAFGRRFWEGLGVGVVWAGLVALLMIALGGMRVTGFALQGPALLWTALAWFGANILVGIGEEAWFRGYLLQTLRKGIGFWSAAIVLSLWFTAEHYFFKTGENVWDC
;
A
#
# COMPACT_ATOMS: atom_id res chain seq x y z
N MET A 1 -8.38 4.18 -32.90
CA MET A 1 -7.20 3.96 -32.02
C MET A 1 -6.09 3.35 -32.87
N ARG A 2 -4.90 3.95 -32.92
CA ARG A 2 -3.74 3.31 -33.58
C ARG A 2 -3.22 2.18 -32.68
N PRO A 3 -2.87 0.99 -33.22
CA PRO A 3 -2.30 -0.08 -32.43
C PRO A 3 -0.95 0.36 -31.85
N ILE A 4 -0.79 0.17 -30.54
CA ILE A 4 0.47 0.39 -29.82
C ILE A 4 1.45 -0.72 -30.24
N PRO A 5 2.65 -0.40 -30.74
CA PRO A 5 3.59 -1.41 -31.23
C PRO A 5 4.07 -2.33 -30.10
N LEU A 6 4.35 -3.61 -30.42
CA LEU A 6 4.61 -4.66 -29.42
C LEU A 6 5.83 -4.38 -28.52
N ASP A 7 6.84 -3.72 -29.07
CA ASP A 7 8.03 -3.23 -28.36
C ASP A 7 7.66 -2.33 -27.17
N SER A 8 6.69 -1.44 -27.37
CA SER A 8 6.25 -0.49 -26.36
C SER A 8 5.37 -1.12 -25.28
N ARG A 9 4.64 -2.20 -25.60
CA ARG A 9 3.93 -3.02 -24.61
C ARG A 9 4.89 -3.81 -23.74
N ALA A 10 5.86 -4.48 -24.35
CA ALA A 10 6.89 -5.22 -23.63
C ALA A 10 7.69 -4.30 -22.71
N ARG A 11 8.07 -3.11 -23.19
CA ARG A 11 8.73 -2.08 -22.38
C ARG A 11 7.91 -1.67 -21.16
N ALA A 12 6.59 -1.53 -21.28
CA ALA A 12 5.74 -1.18 -20.14
C ALA A 12 5.75 -2.29 -19.07
N VAL A 13 5.67 -3.56 -19.47
CA VAL A 13 5.79 -4.70 -18.53
C VAL A 13 7.16 -4.68 -17.85
N TRP A 14 8.25 -4.49 -18.62
CA TRP A 14 9.59 -4.40 -18.07
C TRP A 14 9.77 -3.24 -17.11
N ASN A 15 9.22 -2.06 -17.41
CA ASN A 15 9.31 -0.91 -16.50
C ASN A 15 8.57 -1.18 -15.18
N ALA A 16 7.40 -1.82 -15.22
CA ALA A 16 6.68 -2.21 -14.00
C ALA A 16 7.48 -3.24 -13.18
N LEU A 17 8.07 -4.23 -13.84
CA LEU A 17 8.94 -5.22 -13.19
C LEU A 17 10.20 -4.57 -12.60
N LEU A 18 10.87 -3.68 -13.33
CA LEU A 18 12.05 -2.97 -12.87
C LEU A 18 11.73 -2.06 -11.68
N PHE A 19 10.60 -1.35 -11.72
CA PHE A 19 10.12 -0.56 -10.60
C PHE A 19 10.03 -1.42 -9.35
N TRP A 20 9.35 -2.56 -9.44
CA TRP A 20 9.19 -3.46 -8.30
C TRP A 20 10.51 -4.08 -7.84
N LEU A 21 11.32 -4.60 -8.76
CA LEU A 21 12.62 -5.21 -8.43
C LEU A 21 13.57 -4.22 -7.77
N LEU A 22 13.63 -2.98 -8.27
CA LEU A 22 14.46 -1.95 -7.65
C LEU A 22 13.95 -1.60 -6.24
N ALA A 23 12.64 -1.54 -6.07
CA ALA A 23 12.04 -1.25 -4.78
C ALA A 23 12.34 -2.35 -3.75
N GLU A 24 12.04 -3.61 -4.06
CA GLU A 24 12.17 -4.73 -3.11
C GLU A 24 13.58 -5.28 -2.95
N TRP A 25 14.39 -5.28 -4.02
CA TRP A 25 15.68 -5.99 -4.00
C TRP A 25 16.89 -5.05 -3.93
N ALA A 26 16.74 -3.80 -4.38
CA ALA A 26 17.85 -2.85 -4.40
C ALA A 26 17.73 -1.79 -3.30
N ILE A 27 16.56 -1.14 -3.17
CA ILE A 27 16.37 0.02 -2.31
C ILE A 27 15.87 -0.40 -0.92
N GLY A 28 14.73 -1.11 -0.85
CA GLY A 28 14.06 -1.53 0.38
C GLY A 28 15.02 -2.11 1.42
N PRO A 29 15.83 -3.15 1.10
CA PRO A 29 16.73 -3.77 2.07
C PRO A 29 17.81 -2.83 2.63
N GLN A 30 18.13 -1.73 1.92
CA GLN A 30 19.08 -0.73 2.40
C GLN A 30 18.39 0.29 3.31
N VAL A 31 17.17 0.70 2.97
CA VAL A 31 16.36 1.58 3.81
C VAL A 31 16.00 0.85 5.11
N ASP A 32 15.56 -0.41 5.02
CA ASP A 32 15.17 -1.24 6.16
C ASP A 32 16.32 -1.36 7.17
N LYS A 33 17.55 -1.59 6.68
CA LYS A 33 18.75 -1.64 7.52
C LYS A 33 19.00 -0.31 8.23
N GLY A 34 18.81 0.80 7.52
CA GLY A 34 18.94 2.14 8.07
C GLY A 34 17.90 2.43 9.15
N VAL A 35 16.63 2.14 8.87
CA VAL A 35 15.51 2.33 9.81
C VAL A 35 15.66 1.41 11.01
N ALA A 36 16.06 0.16 10.82
CA ALA A 36 16.33 -0.77 11.92
C ALA A 36 17.50 -0.30 12.81
N ALA A 37 18.57 0.24 12.23
CA ALA A 37 19.69 0.79 12.98
C ALA A 37 19.26 2.01 13.82
N LEU A 38 18.46 2.91 13.24
CA LEU A 38 17.89 4.06 13.93
C LEU A 38 16.92 3.64 15.05
N GLY A 39 16.04 2.68 14.77
CA GLY A 39 15.10 2.15 15.75
C GLY A 39 15.79 1.51 16.95
N LYS A 40 16.90 0.78 16.72
CA LYS A 40 17.75 0.27 17.80
C LYS A 40 18.40 1.39 18.60
N ALA A 41 18.94 2.41 17.93
CA ALA A 41 19.58 3.56 18.59
C ALA A 41 18.61 4.37 19.46
N TRP A 42 17.32 4.40 19.09
CA TRP A 42 16.26 5.07 19.85
C TRP A 42 15.44 4.16 20.76
N HIS A 43 15.82 2.89 20.92
CA HIS A 43 15.11 1.92 21.75
C HIS A 43 13.61 1.80 21.42
N LEU A 44 13.26 1.88 20.13
CA LEU A 44 11.89 1.65 19.70
C LEU A 44 11.48 0.21 20.05
N GLY A 45 10.35 0.08 20.75
CA GLY A 45 9.83 -1.22 21.16
C GLY A 45 9.36 -2.05 19.97
N ASN A 46 9.61 -3.36 20.01
CA ASN A 46 9.07 -4.29 19.03
C ASN A 46 7.58 -4.56 19.31
N GLY A 47 6.79 -4.82 18.27
CA GLY A 47 5.40 -5.26 18.39
C GLY A 47 4.43 -4.50 17.49
N LEU A 48 3.18 -4.99 17.45
CA LEU A 48 2.10 -4.39 16.68
C LEU A 48 1.57 -3.14 17.38
N THR A 49 2.18 -2.00 17.08
CA THR A 49 1.77 -0.69 17.61
C THR A 49 1.48 0.25 16.45
N SER A 50 0.60 1.23 16.66
CA SER A 50 0.31 2.25 15.63
C SER A 50 1.55 3.02 15.21
N ALA A 51 2.52 3.24 16.12
CA ALA A 51 3.77 3.91 15.82
C ALA A 51 4.68 3.08 14.91
N ASN A 52 4.84 1.78 15.20
CA ASN A 52 5.66 0.90 14.38
C ASN A 52 5.05 0.70 12.99
N ILE A 53 3.72 0.54 12.91
CA ILE A 53 3.01 0.50 11.63
C ILE A 53 3.20 1.81 10.88
N ALA A 54 2.96 2.96 11.51
CA ALA A 54 3.14 4.25 10.84
C ALA A 54 4.57 4.46 10.32
N LEU A 55 5.59 4.04 11.08
CA LEU A 55 6.99 4.15 10.65
C LEU A 55 7.29 3.27 9.43
N GLY A 56 6.91 1.99 9.47
CA GLY A 56 7.12 1.07 8.35
C GLY A 56 6.34 1.48 7.09
N GLU A 57 5.10 1.92 7.26
CA GLU A 57 4.28 2.42 6.14
C GLU A 57 4.81 3.73 5.56
N PHE A 58 5.36 4.61 6.41
CA PHE A 58 6.01 5.83 5.93
C PHE A 58 7.26 5.53 5.11
N GLU A 59 8.09 4.58 5.56
CA GLU A 59 9.25 4.09 4.81
C GLU A 59 8.83 3.51 3.46
N SER A 60 7.87 2.58 3.46
CA SER A 60 7.33 1.95 2.26
C SER A 60 6.76 2.99 1.29
N LEU A 61 5.98 3.94 1.80
CA LEU A 61 5.42 5.04 1.02
C LEU A 61 6.51 5.93 0.42
N ALA A 62 7.56 6.26 1.19
CA ALA A 62 8.67 7.07 0.71
C ALA A 62 9.42 6.39 -0.45
N ILE A 63 9.62 5.08 -0.38
CA ILE A 63 10.22 4.30 -1.47
C ILE A 63 9.33 4.33 -2.71
N ALA A 64 8.03 4.02 -2.55
CA ALA A 64 7.07 4.01 -3.67
C ALA A 64 6.99 5.38 -4.35
N PHE A 65 6.92 6.47 -3.57
CA PHE A 65 6.86 7.82 -4.09
C PHE A 65 8.18 8.24 -4.75
N GLY A 66 9.33 7.94 -4.12
CA GLY A 66 10.64 8.22 -4.67
C GLY A 66 10.84 7.56 -6.04
N LEU A 67 10.54 6.26 -6.13
CA LEU A 67 10.64 5.54 -7.40
C LEU A 67 9.62 6.02 -8.43
N THR A 68 8.38 6.29 -8.03
CA THR A 68 7.35 6.82 -8.94
C THR A 68 7.78 8.17 -9.50
N ALA A 69 8.42 9.02 -8.69
CA ALA A 69 8.96 10.29 -9.14
C ALA A 69 10.13 10.11 -10.12
N ILE A 70 11.06 9.20 -9.83
CA ILE A 70 12.21 8.90 -10.71
C ILE A 70 11.75 8.36 -12.06
N PHE A 71 10.91 7.32 -12.07
CA PHE A 71 10.39 6.76 -13.31
C PHE A 71 9.49 7.75 -14.04
N GLY A 72 8.66 8.50 -13.31
CA GLY A 72 7.86 9.57 -13.86
C GLY A 72 8.69 10.63 -14.58
N TYR A 73 9.80 11.05 -13.97
CA TYR A 73 10.76 11.99 -14.56
C TYR A 73 11.34 11.46 -15.87
N PHE A 74 11.84 10.22 -15.89
CA PHE A 74 12.38 9.60 -17.11
C PHE A 74 11.32 9.36 -18.20
N GLU A 75 10.05 9.17 -17.82
CA GLU A 75 8.93 9.08 -18.75
C GLU A 75 8.42 10.45 -19.23
N GLY A 76 8.94 11.56 -18.70
CA GLY A 76 8.42 12.90 -18.99
C GLY A 76 6.99 13.12 -18.50
N ARG A 77 6.58 12.41 -17.44
CA ARG A 77 5.23 12.44 -16.89
C ARG A 77 5.22 13.01 -15.48
N ARG A 78 4.16 13.74 -15.15
CA ARG A 78 3.96 14.27 -13.81
C ARG A 78 3.72 13.15 -12.81
N PHE A 79 4.26 13.32 -11.60
CA PHE A 79 4.09 12.39 -10.49
C PHE A 79 2.61 12.10 -10.16
N ASP A 80 1.80 13.16 -10.06
CA ASP A 80 0.36 13.09 -9.78
C ASP A 80 -0.47 12.39 -10.87
N SER A 81 0.14 12.07 -12.02
CA SER A 81 -0.51 11.30 -13.09
C SER A 81 -0.53 9.78 -12.85
N TYR A 82 0.13 9.31 -11.78
CA TYR A 82 0.17 7.91 -11.36
C TYR A 82 -0.78 7.65 -10.19
N GLY A 83 -2.08 7.87 -10.39
CA GLY A 83 -3.13 7.44 -9.43
C GLY A 83 -3.53 8.47 -8.36
N LEU A 84 -2.75 9.52 -8.13
CA LEU A 84 -3.05 10.57 -7.14
C LEU A 84 -3.12 11.97 -7.77
N PRO A 85 -4.12 12.26 -8.62
CA PRO A 85 -4.26 13.58 -9.23
C PRO A 85 -4.63 14.62 -8.18
N ILE A 86 -3.65 15.44 -7.78
CA ILE A 86 -3.80 16.47 -6.73
C ILE A 86 -4.96 17.43 -7.04
N ALA A 87 -5.16 17.77 -8.31
CA ALA A 87 -6.26 18.63 -8.75
C ALA A 87 -7.67 18.06 -8.49
N GLN A 88 -7.79 16.76 -8.21
CA GLN A 88 -9.05 16.08 -7.89
C GLN A 88 -9.11 15.61 -6.43
N ALA A 89 -8.12 16.00 -5.61
CA ALA A 89 -8.10 15.66 -4.19
C ALA A 89 -9.37 16.15 -3.51
N PHE A 90 -9.96 15.32 -2.64
CA PHE A 90 -11.22 15.60 -1.94
C PHE A 90 -12.43 15.89 -2.84
N GLY A 91 -12.33 15.63 -4.14
CA GLY A 91 -13.43 15.72 -5.08
C GLY A 91 -14.42 14.56 -4.95
N ARG A 92 -15.44 14.53 -5.82
CA ARG A 92 -16.47 13.49 -5.81
C ARG A 92 -15.90 12.07 -5.84
N ARG A 93 -14.92 11.80 -6.70
CA ARG A 93 -14.28 10.47 -6.81
C ARG A 93 -13.54 10.05 -5.55
N PHE A 94 -12.97 11.01 -4.81
CA PHE A 94 -12.34 10.74 -3.53
C PHE A 94 -13.37 10.24 -2.51
N TRP A 95 -14.51 10.93 -2.38
CA TRP A 95 -15.57 10.53 -1.45
C TRP A 95 -16.25 9.22 -1.85
N GLU A 96 -16.43 8.96 -3.15
CA GLU A 96 -16.89 7.67 -3.66
C GLU A 96 -15.91 6.56 -3.27
N GLY A 97 -14.60 6.77 -3.49
CA GLY A 97 -13.54 5.84 -3.10
C GLY A 97 -13.49 5.60 -1.60
N LEU A 98 -13.59 6.66 -0.79
CA LEU A 98 -13.62 6.56 0.67
C LEU A 98 -14.82 5.72 1.13
N GLY A 99 -16.01 5.97 0.59
CA GLY A 99 -17.22 5.20 0.90
C GLY A 99 -17.07 3.73 0.56
N VAL A 100 -16.56 3.42 -0.64
CA VAL A 100 -16.28 2.04 -1.07
C VAL A 100 -15.24 1.38 -0.17
N GLY A 101 -14.16 2.08 0.18
CA GLY A 101 -13.11 1.58 1.07
C GLY A 101 -13.63 1.24 2.47
N VAL A 102 -14.42 2.13 3.07
CA VAL A 102 -15.06 1.90 4.38
C VAL A 102 -15.99 0.69 4.34
N VAL A 103 -16.80 0.56 3.27
CA VAL A 103 -17.71 -0.59 3.12
C VAL A 103 -16.95 -1.90 3.00
N TRP A 104 -15.89 -1.98 2.18
CA TRP A 104 -15.12 -3.20 2.00
C TRP A 104 -14.32 -3.58 3.24
N ALA A 105 -13.64 -2.63 3.89
CA ALA A 105 -12.94 -2.87 5.14
C ALA A 105 -13.89 -3.35 6.25
N GLY A 106 -15.08 -2.72 6.34
CA GLY A 106 -16.14 -3.14 7.25
C GLY A 106 -16.65 -4.55 6.94
N LEU A 107 -16.85 -4.87 5.65
CA LEU A 107 -17.27 -6.22 5.23
C LEU A 107 -16.23 -7.28 5.61
N VAL A 108 -14.94 -7.01 5.42
CA VAL A 108 -13.86 -7.92 5.85
C VAL A 108 -13.92 -8.13 7.36
N ALA A 109 -14.02 -7.06 8.16
CA ALA A 109 -14.15 -7.19 9.62
C ALA A 109 -15.39 -8.00 10.03
N LEU A 110 -16.54 -7.77 9.37
CA LEU A 110 -17.77 -8.54 9.61
C LEU A 110 -17.61 -10.02 9.26
N LEU A 111 -16.95 -10.34 8.14
CA LEU A 111 -16.66 -11.72 7.75
C LEU A 111 -15.71 -12.39 8.74
N MET A 112 -14.68 -11.69 9.22
CA MET A 112 -13.80 -12.21 10.27
C MET A 112 -14.60 -12.51 11.54
N ILE A 113 -15.55 -11.67 11.93
CA ILE A 113 -16.43 -11.94 13.07
C ILE A 113 -17.33 -13.16 12.80
N ALA A 114 -17.99 -13.20 11.63
CA ALA A 114 -18.92 -14.27 11.28
C ALA A 114 -18.24 -15.65 11.17
N LEU A 115 -16.99 -15.68 10.71
CA LEU A 115 -16.18 -16.88 10.58
C LEU A 115 -15.38 -17.23 11.85
N GLY A 116 -15.48 -16.41 12.91
CA GLY A 116 -14.80 -16.63 14.19
C GLY A 116 -13.33 -16.22 14.23
N GLY A 117 -12.80 -15.58 13.18
CA GLY A 117 -11.44 -15.03 13.14
C GLY A 117 -11.25 -13.70 13.91
N MET A 118 -12.34 -13.05 14.31
CA MET A 118 -12.30 -11.84 15.15
C MET A 118 -13.39 -11.89 16.22
N ARG A 119 -13.05 -11.52 17.46
CA ARG A 119 -14.03 -11.39 18.56
C ARG A 119 -13.89 -10.03 19.23
N VAL A 120 -14.99 -9.28 19.29
CA VAL A 120 -15.06 -8.01 20.02
C VAL A 120 -15.46 -8.30 21.46
N THR A 121 -14.55 -8.08 22.42
CA THR A 121 -14.76 -8.35 23.85
C THR A 121 -15.11 -7.12 24.68
N GLY A 122 -15.15 -5.93 24.06
CA GLY A 122 -15.39 -4.65 24.71
C GLY A 122 -14.22 -3.68 24.57
N PHE A 123 -14.26 -2.58 25.30
CA PHE A 123 -13.18 -1.59 25.29
C PHE A 123 -12.07 -1.98 26.26
N ALA A 124 -10.85 -2.14 25.75
CA ALA A 124 -9.65 -2.33 26.57
C ALA A 124 -9.16 -1.03 27.23
N LEU A 125 -9.54 0.13 26.67
CA LEU A 125 -9.11 1.46 27.11
C LEU A 125 -10.32 2.33 27.41
N GLN A 126 -10.13 3.30 28.31
CA GLN A 126 -11.17 4.26 28.70
C GLN A 126 -10.62 5.69 28.72
N GLY A 127 -11.52 6.67 28.69
CA GLY A 127 -11.18 8.09 28.81
C GLY A 127 -10.23 8.58 27.69
N PRO A 128 -9.32 9.52 27.99
CA PRO A 128 -8.42 10.10 27.00
C PRO A 128 -7.51 9.07 26.29
N ALA A 129 -7.15 7.98 26.97
CA ALA A 129 -6.29 6.94 26.38
C ALA A 129 -6.96 6.26 25.18
N LEU A 130 -8.29 6.07 25.23
CA LEU A 130 -9.05 5.53 24.10
C LEU A 130 -8.98 6.47 22.89
N LEU A 131 -9.20 7.76 23.10
CA LEU A 131 -9.18 8.76 22.02
C LEU A 131 -7.81 8.86 21.36
N TRP A 132 -6.74 8.97 22.15
CA TRP A 132 -5.38 9.07 21.60
C TRP A 132 -4.96 7.81 20.86
N THR A 133 -5.33 6.64 21.37
CA THR A 133 -5.07 5.36 20.69
C THR A 133 -5.83 5.28 19.37
N ALA A 134 -7.11 5.68 19.36
CA ALA A 134 -7.92 5.71 18.14
C ALA A 134 -7.33 6.66 17.09
N LEU A 135 -6.90 7.87 17.48
CA LEU A 135 -6.27 8.84 16.58
C LEU A 135 -4.93 8.33 16.04
N ALA A 136 -4.12 7.70 16.89
CA ALA A 136 -2.84 7.14 16.48
C ALA A 136 -3.02 6.01 15.45
N TRP A 137 -3.98 5.10 15.69
CA TRP A 137 -4.32 4.05 14.72
C TRP A 137 -4.95 4.61 13.45
N PHE A 138 -5.80 5.64 13.54
CA PHE A 138 -6.37 6.30 12.38
C PHE A 138 -5.28 6.89 11.48
N GLY A 139 -4.30 7.61 12.07
CA GLY A 139 -3.15 8.13 11.33
C GLY A 139 -2.30 7.03 10.69
N ALA A 140 -2.03 5.95 11.44
CA ALA A 140 -1.31 4.80 10.90
C ALA A 140 -2.03 4.16 9.70
N ASN A 141 -3.36 3.97 9.79
CA ASN A 141 -4.16 3.41 8.70
C ASN A 141 -4.27 4.34 7.48
N ILE A 142 -4.21 5.66 7.67
CA ILE A 142 -4.08 6.59 6.53
C ILE A 142 -2.77 6.32 5.78
N LEU A 143 -1.66 6.13 6.50
CA LEU A 143 -0.39 5.80 5.86
C LEU A 143 -0.44 4.46 5.14
N VAL A 144 -1.00 3.41 5.76
CA VAL A 144 -1.26 2.11 5.10
C VAL A 144 -2.03 2.33 3.79
N GLY A 145 -3.18 3.01 3.85
CA GLY A 145 -4.04 3.19 2.68
C GLY A 145 -3.36 3.97 1.55
N ILE A 146 -2.62 5.03 1.87
CA ILE A 146 -1.87 5.79 0.86
C ILE A 146 -0.70 4.98 0.32
N GLY A 147 0.01 4.23 1.17
CA GLY A 147 1.10 3.32 0.79
C GLY A 147 0.63 2.26 -0.19
N GLU A 148 -0.41 1.51 0.17
CA GLU A 148 -0.99 0.47 -0.69
C GLU A 148 -1.55 1.03 -2.00
N GLU A 149 -2.14 2.23 -1.99
CA GLU A 149 -2.58 2.91 -3.21
C GLU A 149 -1.37 3.27 -4.09
N ALA A 150 -0.32 3.85 -3.51
CA ALA A 150 0.90 4.25 -4.22
C ALA A 150 1.62 3.08 -4.89
N TRP A 151 1.74 1.96 -4.17
CA TRP A 151 2.38 0.74 -4.68
C TRP A 151 1.58 0.10 -5.78
N PHE A 152 0.33 -0.27 -5.51
CA PHE A 152 -0.42 -1.15 -6.39
C PHE A 152 -1.17 -0.36 -7.47
N ARG A 153 -1.84 0.73 -7.11
CA ARG A 153 -2.71 1.49 -8.03
C ARG A 153 -1.98 2.69 -8.67
N GLY A 154 -0.84 3.07 -8.09
CA GLY A 154 0.06 4.10 -8.60
C GLY A 154 0.87 3.63 -9.80
N TYR A 155 2.20 3.69 -9.71
CA TYR A 155 3.05 3.43 -10.88
C TYR A 155 2.82 2.03 -11.49
N LEU A 156 2.72 0.98 -10.65
CA LEU A 156 2.58 -0.41 -11.12
C LEU A 156 1.35 -0.60 -12.01
N LEU A 157 0.14 -0.37 -11.52
CA LEU A 157 -1.08 -0.54 -12.32
C LEU A 157 -1.08 0.38 -13.55
N GLN A 158 -0.67 1.64 -13.38
CA GLN A 158 -0.70 2.64 -14.44
C GLN A 158 0.25 2.32 -15.59
N THR A 159 1.36 1.65 -15.29
CA THR A 159 2.36 1.22 -16.27
C THR A 159 2.01 -0.16 -16.83
N LEU A 160 1.69 -1.14 -15.98
CA LEU A 160 1.36 -2.51 -16.39
C LEU A 160 0.13 -2.56 -17.31
N ARG A 161 -0.89 -1.72 -17.05
CA ARG A 161 -2.08 -1.65 -17.91
C ARG A 161 -1.78 -1.22 -19.35
N LYS A 162 -0.68 -0.50 -19.59
CA LYS A 162 -0.24 -0.15 -20.96
C LYS A 162 0.30 -1.36 -21.72
N GLY A 163 0.83 -2.36 -20.99
CA GLY A 163 1.38 -3.59 -21.56
C GLY A 163 0.31 -4.66 -21.83
N ILE A 164 -0.50 -4.97 -20.80
CA ILE A 164 -1.41 -6.13 -20.82
C ILE A 164 -2.90 -5.77 -20.73
N GLY A 165 -3.24 -4.47 -20.75
CA GLY A 165 -4.61 -3.99 -20.56
C GLY A 165 -5.00 -3.87 -19.09
N PHE A 166 -6.08 -3.11 -18.83
CA PHE A 166 -6.51 -2.78 -17.48
C PHE A 166 -6.91 -3.99 -16.65
N TRP A 167 -7.83 -4.82 -17.14
CA TRP A 167 -8.38 -5.95 -16.38
C TRP A 167 -7.30 -6.99 -16.03
N SER A 168 -6.45 -7.34 -16.99
CA SER A 168 -5.34 -8.26 -16.75
C SER A 168 -4.37 -7.71 -15.71
N ALA A 169 -4.00 -6.43 -15.81
CA ALA A 169 -3.12 -5.78 -14.83
C ALA A 169 -3.76 -5.71 -13.43
N ALA A 170 -5.05 -5.39 -13.35
CA ALA A 170 -5.79 -5.36 -12.09
C ALA A 170 -5.83 -6.75 -11.43
N ILE A 171 -6.14 -7.80 -12.19
CA ILE A 171 -6.14 -9.18 -11.67
C ILE A 171 -4.76 -9.58 -11.16
N VAL A 172 -3.71 -9.34 -11.95
CA VAL A 172 -2.32 -9.65 -11.55
C VAL A 172 -1.95 -8.94 -10.25
N LEU A 173 -2.23 -7.65 -10.14
CA LEU A 173 -1.89 -6.86 -8.95
C LEU A 173 -2.79 -7.18 -7.75
N SER A 174 -4.04 -7.59 -7.95
CA SER A 174 -4.90 -8.08 -6.86
C SER A 174 -4.44 -9.43 -6.32
N LEU A 175 -4.04 -10.35 -7.21
CA LEU A 175 -3.46 -11.64 -6.80
C LEU A 175 -2.14 -11.43 -6.06
N TRP A 176 -1.31 -10.50 -6.55
CA TRP A 176 -0.11 -10.08 -5.87
C TRP A 176 -0.41 -9.56 -4.46
N PHE A 177 -1.25 -8.54 -4.35
CA PHE A 177 -1.64 -7.94 -3.07
C PHE A 177 -2.14 -9.00 -2.08
N THR A 178 -2.94 -9.95 -2.58
CA THR A 178 -3.42 -11.10 -1.81
C THR A 178 -2.29 -12.02 -1.35
N ALA A 179 -1.34 -12.33 -2.25
CA ALA A 179 -0.17 -13.14 -1.93
C ALA A 179 0.70 -12.48 -0.86
N GLU A 180 0.85 -11.16 -0.86
CA GLU A 180 1.62 -10.47 0.17
C GLU A 180 1.00 -10.62 1.56
N HIS A 181 -0.32 -10.47 1.66
CA HIS A 181 -1.05 -10.67 2.92
C HIS A 181 -1.01 -12.13 3.35
N TYR A 182 -1.09 -13.07 2.39
CA TYR A 182 -1.10 -14.48 2.70
C TYR A 182 0.28 -15.03 3.12
N PHE A 183 1.37 -14.64 2.47
CA PHE A 183 2.70 -15.24 2.68
C PHE A 183 3.61 -14.46 3.63
N PHE A 184 3.41 -13.14 3.78
CA PHE A 184 4.39 -12.28 4.47
C PHE A 184 3.84 -11.55 5.70
N LYS A 185 2.51 -11.51 5.88
CA LYS A 185 1.90 -10.88 7.06
C LYS A 185 1.42 -11.94 8.07
N THR A 186 2.24 -12.17 9.09
CA THR A 186 1.91 -13.07 10.19
C THR A 186 0.68 -12.58 10.97
N GLY A 187 -0.26 -13.46 11.25
CA GLY A 187 -1.51 -13.20 11.96
C GLY A 187 -2.71 -12.92 11.03
N GLU A 188 -2.51 -12.95 9.72
CA GLU A 188 -3.56 -12.72 8.72
C GLU A 188 -4.05 -13.99 8.02
N ASN A 189 -3.44 -15.16 8.32
CA ASN A 189 -3.86 -16.44 7.77
C ASN A 189 -4.02 -17.52 8.86
N VAL A 190 -4.67 -18.64 8.50
CA VAL A 190 -4.97 -19.77 9.42
C VAL A 190 -3.77 -20.68 9.71
N TRP A 191 -2.62 -20.41 9.11
CA TRP A 191 -1.39 -21.21 9.22
C TRP A 191 -0.36 -20.57 10.15
N ASP A 192 -0.59 -19.36 10.63
CA ASP A 192 0.29 -18.61 11.53
C ASP A 192 0.17 -19.05 13.01
N CYS A 193 -0.39 -20.24 13.27
CA CYS A 193 -0.58 -20.82 14.59
C CYS A 193 0.53 -21.79 15.04
#